data_AF-T1I8S8-F1
#
_entry.id   AF-T1I8S8-F1
#
_cell.length_a   1.000
_cell.length_b   1.000
_cell.length_c   1.000
_cell.angle_alpha   90.00
_cell.angle_beta   90.00
_cell.angle_gamma   90.00
#
_symmetry.space_group_name_H-M   'P 1'
#
loop_
_entity.id
_entity.type
_entity.pdbx_description
1 polymer ?
#
loop_
_entity_poly.entity_id
_entity_poly.type
_entity_poly.pdbx_seq_one_letter_code
_entity_poly.pdbx_strand_id
1 'polypeptide(L)'
;MRKINGIRKFVKLGLESEVKSVCANVEMVELYLKDNTKAHHTSKFELASEALLLRRGQPFYLAVRLNREYKPKKDTIRFIAECGKLNLIDFFFHLK
;
A
#
# COMPACT_ATOMS: atom_id res chain seq x y z
N MET A 1 -19.53 17.37 48.97
CA MET A 1 -18.32 17.22 48.13
C MET A 1 -18.65 16.31 46.94
N ARG A 2 -18.29 16.74 45.73
CA ARG A 2 -18.64 16.13 44.44
C ARG A 2 -17.62 15.04 44.06
N LYS A 3 -18.08 13.94 43.48
CA LYS A 3 -17.38 13.27 42.35
C LYS A 3 -18.45 12.73 41.40
N ILE A 4 -18.73 13.51 40.35
CA ILE A 4 -19.55 13.08 39.22
C ILE A 4 -18.55 12.58 38.18
N ASN A 5 -18.34 11.27 38.12
CA ASN A 5 -17.57 10.66 37.03
C ASN A 5 -18.54 10.35 35.88
N GLY A 6 -18.78 11.37 35.07
CA GLY A 6 -19.40 11.21 33.77
C GLY A 6 -18.35 10.80 32.75
N ILE A 7 -18.40 9.54 32.30
CA ILE A 7 -18.16 9.23 30.89
C ILE A 7 -19.31 8.29 30.50
N ARG A 8 -20.22 8.84 29.71
CA ARG A 8 -21.41 8.18 29.22
C ARG A 8 -20.98 6.89 28.51
N LYS A 9 -21.45 5.74 29.00
CA LYS A 9 -21.55 4.53 28.17
C LYS A 9 -22.39 4.92 26.96
N PHE A 10 -21.74 5.17 25.83
CA PHE A 10 -22.42 5.12 24.54
C PHE A 10 -22.75 3.65 24.31
N VAL A 11 -23.94 3.26 24.76
CA VAL A 11 -24.62 2.07 24.26
C VAL A 11 -24.78 2.32 22.77
N LYS A 12 -23.88 1.73 21.98
CA LYS A 12 -23.93 1.75 20.51
C LYS A 12 -25.10 0.86 20.10
N LEU A 13 -26.31 1.41 20.21
CA LEU A 13 -27.53 0.79 19.73
C LEU A 13 -27.49 0.80 18.20
N GLY A 14 -27.41 -0.40 17.63
CA GLY A 14 -27.97 -0.73 16.31
C GLY A 14 -27.33 -0.06 15.10
N LEU A 15 -26.29 -0.69 14.54
CA LEU A 15 -26.11 -0.98 13.12
C LEU A 15 -24.69 -1.50 12.91
N GLU A 16 -24.49 -2.78 13.21
CA GLU A 16 -23.42 -3.57 12.57
C GLU A 16 -23.98 -4.11 11.25
N SER A 17 -24.47 -3.24 10.36
CA SER A 17 -24.55 -3.62 8.96
C SER A 17 -23.12 -3.52 8.42
N GLU A 18 -22.52 -4.66 8.08
CA GLU A 18 -21.27 -4.75 7.33
C GLU A 18 -21.25 -3.69 6.22
N VAL A 19 -20.51 -2.60 6.43
CA VAL A 19 -20.15 -1.72 5.33
C VAL A 19 -19.15 -2.50 4.51
N LYS A 20 -19.65 -3.30 3.56
CA LYS A 20 -18.83 -3.95 2.55
C LYS A 20 -18.10 -2.85 1.81
N SER A 21 -16.81 -2.65 2.14
CA SER A 21 -15.96 -1.64 1.53
C SER A 21 -16.13 -1.72 0.01
N VAL A 22 -16.57 -0.61 -0.59
CA VAL A 22 -16.76 -0.50 -2.04
C VAL A 22 -15.41 -0.68 -2.75
N CYS A 23 -14.31 -0.34 -2.07
CA CYS A 23 -12.95 -0.44 -2.55
C CYS A 23 -12.40 -1.85 -2.37
N ALA A 24 -11.64 -2.33 -3.36
CA ALA A 24 -10.87 -3.55 -3.24
C ALA A 24 -9.79 -3.38 -2.17
N ASN A 25 -9.60 -4.41 -1.35
CA ASN A 25 -8.51 -4.46 -0.36
C ASN A 25 -7.31 -5.17 -0.96
N VAL A 26 -6.11 -4.73 -0.60
CA VAL A 26 -4.85 -5.39 -0.97
C VAL A 26 -4.61 -6.54 0.00
N GLU A 27 -4.44 -7.75 -0.52
CA GLU A 27 -4.11 -8.93 0.28
C GLU A 27 -2.62 -9.23 0.29
N MET A 28 -1.95 -9.01 -0.84
CA MET A 28 -0.57 -9.39 -1.02
C MET A 28 0.11 -8.49 -2.04
N VAL A 29 1.39 -8.21 -1.83
CA VAL A 29 2.25 -7.53 -2.79
C VAL A 29 3.49 -8.38 -2.98
N GLU A 30 3.79 -8.74 -4.23
CA GLU A 30 5.00 -9.45 -4.63
C GLU A 30 5.92 -8.48 -5.36
N LEU A 31 7.19 -8.44 -4.93
CA LEU A 31 8.19 -7.49 -5.43
C LEU A 31 9.22 -8.13 -6.35
N TYR A 32 9.12 -9.44 -6.63
CA TYR A 32 10.00 -10.16 -7.55
C TYR A 32 11.49 -9.88 -7.30
N LEU A 33 11.91 -9.93 -6.03
CA LEU A 33 13.22 -9.45 -5.58
C LEU A 33 14.37 -10.04 -6.40
N LYS A 34 14.33 -11.36 -6.65
CA LYS A 34 15.38 -12.07 -7.40
C LYS A 34 15.50 -11.58 -8.85
N ASP A 35 14.38 -11.41 -9.54
CA ASP A 35 14.36 -11.03 -10.95
C ASP A 35 14.68 -9.54 -11.11
N ASN A 36 14.09 -8.70 -10.27
CA ASN A 36 14.37 -7.27 -10.26
C ASN A 36 15.83 -6.98 -9.89
N THR A 37 16.39 -7.60 -8.85
CA THR A 37 17.78 -7.33 -8.47
C THR A 37 18.79 -7.82 -9.51
N LYS A 38 18.50 -8.91 -10.23
CA LYS A 38 19.29 -9.35 -11.37
C LYS A 38 19.22 -8.35 -12.52
N ALA A 39 18.02 -7.92 -12.91
CA ALA A 39 17.81 -6.97 -14.01
C ALA A 39 18.41 -5.59 -13.72
N HIS A 40 18.33 -5.12 -12.48
CA HIS A 40 18.87 -3.83 -12.05
C HIS A 40 20.35 -3.88 -11.65
N HIS A 41 21.03 -5.03 -11.79
CA HIS A 41 22.43 -5.19 -11.39
C HIS A 41 22.68 -4.76 -9.93
N THR A 42 21.78 -5.20 -9.04
CA THR A 42 21.82 -4.98 -7.59
C THR A 42 21.87 -6.29 -6.82
N SER A 43 21.93 -7.45 -7.48
CA SER A 43 21.97 -8.78 -6.85
C SER A 43 23.20 -9.04 -5.97
N LYS A 44 24.25 -8.22 -6.07
CA LYS A 44 25.48 -8.35 -5.28
C LYS A 44 25.39 -7.65 -3.92
N PHE A 45 24.38 -6.81 -3.71
CA PHE A 45 24.18 -6.18 -2.41
C PHE A 45 23.60 -7.21 -1.44
N GLU A 46 24.08 -7.21 -0.20
CA GLU A 46 23.62 -8.13 0.85
C GLU A 46 22.11 -8.02 1.07
N LEU A 47 21.55 -6.82 0.93
CA LEU A 47 20.11 -6.54 1.06
C LEU A 47 19.26 -7.04 -0.11
N ALA A 48 19.83 -7.59 -1.18
CA ALA A 48 19.09 -8.01 -2.38
C ALA A 48 18.05 -9.12 -2.12
N SER A 49 18.22 -9.91 -1.05
CA SER A 49 17.26 -10.93 -0.62
C SER A 49 16.14 -10.40 0.27
N GLU A 50 16.28 -9.20 0.83
CA GLU A 50 15.39 -8.66 1.86
C GLU A 50 14.65 -7.41 1.41
N ALA A 51 15.22 -6.65 0.49
CA ALA A 51 14.69 -5.37 0.04
C ALA A 51 14.77 -5.22 -1.48
N LEU A 52 13.82 -4.46 -2.03
CA LEU A 52 13.78 -4.15 -3.45
C LEU A 52 14.81 -3.05 -3.78
N LEU A 53 15.89 -3.45 -4.44
CA LEU A 53 16.96 -2.53 -4.86
C LEU A 53 16.87 -2.25 -6.35
N LEU A 54 16.44 -1.03 -6.70
CA LEU A 54 16.19 -0.60 -8.07
C LEU A 54 17.21 0.45 -8.54
N ARG A 55 17.36 0.57 -9.86
CA ARG A 55 18.03 1.70 -10.50
C ARG A 55 17.01 2.57 -11.21
N ARG A 56 17.10 3.88 -10.99
CA ARG A 56 16.25 4.89 -11.65
C ARG A 56 16.30 4.76 -13.18
N GLY A 57 15.20 5.11 -13.85
CA GLY A 57 15.11 5.10 -15.31
C GLY A 57 15.02 3.71 -15.94
N GLN A 58 14.95 2.65 -15.13
CA GLN A 58 14.75 1.28 -15.59
C GLN A 58 13.42 0.74 -15.03
N PRO A 59 12.58 0.10 -15.86
CA PRO A 59 11.33 -0.49 -15.39
C PRO A 59 11.58 -1.70 -14.49
N PHE A 60 10.65 -1.95 -13.57
CA PHE A 60 10.66 -3.09 -12.66
C PHE A 60 9.26 -3.69 -12.57
N TYR A 61 9.17 -4.95 -12.10
CA TYR A 61 7.90 -5.65 -11.96
C TYR A 61 7.45 -5.73 -10.51
N LEU A 62 6.16 -5.60 -10.30
CA LEU A 62 5.48 -5.89 -9.03
C LEU A 62 4.13 -6.50 -9.33
N ALA A 63 3.61 -7.33 -8.43
CA ALA A 63 2.26 -7.86 -8.52
C ALA A 63 1.47 -7.54 -7.25
N VAL A 64 0.22 -7.12 -7.42
CA VAL A 64 -0.70 -6.82 -6.31
C VAL A 64 -1.87 -7.77 -6.39
N ARG A 65 -2.08 -8.58 -5.35
CA ARG A 65 -3.29 -9.39 -5.21
C ARG A 65 -4.33 -8.61 -4.42
N LEU A 66 -5.49 -8.44 -5.03
CA LEU A 66 -6.65 -7.85 -4.39
C LEU A 66 -7.58 -8.95 -3.87
N ASN A 67 -8.45 -8.62 -2.94
CA ASN A 67 -9.49 -9.52 -2.42
C ASN A 67 -10.60 -9.87 -3.43
N ARG A 68 -10.55 -9.29 -4.62
CA ARG A 68 -11.45 -9.54 -5.74
C ARG A 68 -10.72 -9.29 -7.05
N GLU A 69 -11.29 -9.78 -8.14
CA GLU A 69 -10.78 -9.51 -9.48
C GLU A 69 -10.78 -7.99 -9.79
N TYR A 70 -9.64 -7.51 -10.29
CA TYR A 70 -9.48 -6.13 -10.71
C TYR A 70 -10.35 -5.83 -11.93
N LYS A 71 -11.17 -4.77 -11.86
CA LYS A 71 -12.02 -4.34 -12.97
C LYS A 71 -11.50 -3.04 -13.57
N PRO A 72 -10.80 -3.06 -14.73
CA PRO A 72 -10.14 -1.88 -15.30
C PRO A 72 -11.06 -0.67 -15.53
N LYS A 73 -12.36 -0.90 -15.76
CA LYS A 73 -13.35 0.17 -15.99
C LYS A 73 -13.91 0.80 -14.71
N LYS A 74 -13.71 0.18 -13.55
CA LYS A 74 -14.29 0.61 -12.27
C LYS A 74 -13.24 0.93 -11.22
N ASP A 75 -12.09 0.26 -11.30
CA ASP A 75 -11.09 0.26 -10.24
C ASP A 75 -9.89 1.09 -10.67
N THR A 76 -9.50 2.03 -9.82
CA THR A 76 -8.30 2.86 -10.01
C THR A 76 -7.24 2.44 -9.01
N ILE A 77 -6.04 2.10 -9.51
CA ILE A 77 -4.87 1.77 -8.68
C ILE A 77 -3.89 2.93 -8.79
N ARG A 78 -3.38 3.40 -7.66
CA ARG A 78 -2.33 4.42 -7.58
C ARG A 78 -1.21 3.92 -6.68
N PHE A 79 0.01 3.94 -7.18
CA PHE A 79 1.21 3.70 -6.39
C PHE A 79 1.75 5.04 -5.90
N ILE A 80 1.99 5.15 -4.59
CA ILE A 80 2.56 6.34 -3.97
C ILE A 80 3.91 5.91 -3.37
N ALA A 81 4.97 6.60 -3.77
CA ALA A 81 6.30 6.43 -3.21
C ALA A 81 6.67 7.68 -2.41
N GLU A 82 6.91 7.51 -1.12
CA GLU A 82 7.30 8.58 -0.20
C GLU A 82 8.77 8.37 0.22
N CYS A 83 9.53 9.45 0.35
CA CYS A 83 10.94 9.39 0.76
C CYS A 83 11.26 10.53 1.73
N GLY A 84 11.79 10.19 2.91
CA GLY A 84 12.19 11.16 3.93
C GLY A 84 11.03 11.70 4.79
N LYS A 85 11.35 12.63 5.71
CA LYS A 85 10.38 13.24 6.66
C LYS A 85 9.78 14.57 6.17
N LEU A 86 10.08 14.99 4.94
CA LEU A 86 9.55 16.24 4.37
C LEU A 86 8.53 15.89 3.30
N ASN A 87 7.27 15.79 3.71
CA ASN A 87 6.12 15.62 2.81
C ASN A 87 5.83 16.96 2.12
N LEU A 88 6.66 17.31 1.14
CA LEU A 88 6.39 18.40 0.22
C LEU A 88 6.47 17.84 -1.20
N ILE A 89 5.29 17.78 -1.83
CA ILE A 89 5.00 17.60 -3.25
C ILE A 89 4.70 16.15 -3.68
N ASP A 90 3.46 15.99 -4.17
CA ASP A 90 2.97 14.83 -4.91
C ASP A 90 3.97 14.41 -6.00
N PHE A 91 4.67 13.29 -5.81
CA PHE A 91 5.42 12.67 -6.88
C PHE A 91 4.43 12.09 -7.90
N PHE A 92 4.14 12.89 -8.92
CA PHE A 92 3.31 12.50 -10.05
C PHE A 92 4.07 11.45 -10.90
N PHE A 93 3.90 10.17 -10.59
CA PHE A 93 4.39 9.10 -11.46
C PHE A 93 3.42 8.90 -12.62
N HIS A 94 3.77 9.41 -13.79
CA HIS A 94 3.14 9.03 -15.05
C HIS A 94 3.82 7.76 -15.57
N LEU A 95 3.17 6.60 -15.36
CA LEU A 95 3.55 5.37 -16.05
C LEU A 95 3.02 5.48 -17.49
N LYS A 96 3.93 5.53 -18.46
CA LYS A 96 3.61 5.41 -19.90
C LYS A 96 3.36 3.95 -20.27
#